data_AF-A0AAV5IVL5-F1
#
_entry.id   AF-A0AAV5IVL5-F1
#
_cell.length_a   1.000
_cell.length_b   1.000
_cell.length_c   1.000
_cell.angle_alpha   90.00
_cell.angle_beta   90.00
_cell.angle_gamma   90.00
#
_symmetry.space_group_name_H-M   'P 1'
#
loop_
_entity.id
_entity.type
_entity.pdbx_description
1 polymer ?
#
loop_
_entity_poly.entity_id
_entity_poly.type
_entity_poly.pdbx_seq_one_letter_code
_entity_poly.pdbx_strand_id
1 'polypeptide(L)'
;MASRVNFTLRCSTATPRFGPPCHLQSPNLASAPPTFIRSSCKFLPHKLSCSGARRRRVLVPVRAHMAATEEKSISEDRMLVFVPPHPLIKHWVSVLRNEQTPCPIFKNAMAELGRLLMYEASRDWLPTVTGEIQTPMAIATVEFIDPREPVAVVPILRAGLALAEHASSILPATKTYHLGISRDEETLLPTVYLNKLPEKFLEGSRVFVVDPMLATGGTILAALNLLKERGIQNKQMKVISAVAAPPALQKLSENFPGLHVYTGTIDPDVNDKGFIIPGLGDAGDRSFGT
;
A
#
# COMPACT_ATOMS: atom_id res chain seq x y z
N MET A 1 -8.23 -8.35 -2.71
CA MET A 1 -8.68 -9.05 -3.93
C MET A 1 -7.46 -9.46 -4.73
N ALA A 2 -7.16 -10.76 -4.79
CA ALA A 2 -6.09 -11.28 -5.64
C ALA A 2 -6.62 -11.39 -7.08
N SER A 3 -6.04 -10.63 -8.01
CA SER A 3 -6.48 -10.62 -9.41
C SER A 3 -5.85 -11.77 -10.19
N ARG A 4 -6.68 -12.58 -10.85
CA ARG A 4 -6.30 -13.44 -11.98
C ARG A 4 -6.18 -12.58 -13.23
N VAL A 5 -5.09 -12.70 -13.99
CA VAL A 5 -4.90 -12.01 -15.27
C VAL A 5 -5.05 -13.02 -16.40
N ASN A 6 -6.13 -12.88 -17.18
CA ASN A 6 -6.25 -13.45 -18.52
C ASN A 6 -6.12 -12.30 -19.52
N PHE A 7 -5.19 -12.44 -20.46
CA PHE A 7 -4.95 -11.49 -21.55
C PHE A 7 -6.05 -11.56 -22.61
N THR A 8 -6.62 -10.41 -22.97
CA THR A 8 -7.05 -10.13 -24.34
C THR A 8 -7.04 -8.62 -24.58
N LEU A 9 -6.19 -8.18 -25.52
CA LEU A 9 -6.07 -6.83 -26.04
C LEU A 9 -7.34 -6.40 -26.78
N ARG A 10 -7.83 -5.18 -26.53
CA ARG A 10 -8.49 -4.34 -27.53
C ARG A 10 -8.38 -2.87 -27.17
N CYS A 11 -7.77 -2.13 -28.08
CA CYS A 11 -7.55 -0.69 -28.05
C CYS A 11 -8.85 0.05 -28.45
N SER A 12 -9.19 1.14 -27.77
CA SER A 12 -10.03 2.19 -28.36
C SER A 12 -9.74 3.54 -27.71
N THR A 13 -9.35 4.48 -28.54
CA THR A 13 -9.03 5.88 -28.27
C THR A 13 -10.29 6.74 -28.21
N ALA A 14 -10.50 7.50 -27.13
CA ALA A 14 -11.31 8.72 -27.16
C ALA A 14 -11.11 9.57 -25.89
N THR A 15 -10.52 10.75 -26.04
CA THR A 15 -10.47 11.83 -25.04
C THR A 15 -11.58 12.86 -25.33
N PRO A 16 -12.24 13.43 -24.31
CA PRO A 16 -12.92 14.72 -24.45
C PRO A 16 -12.11 15.83 -23.75
N ARG A 17 -11.88 16.91 -24.51
CA ARG A 17 -11.28 18.18 -24.06
C ARG A 17 -12.34 19.01 -23.31
N PHE A 18 -11.97 19.63 -22.19
CA PHE A 18 -12.77 20.68 -21.51
C PHE A 18 -12.19 22.06 -21.82
N GLY A 19 -13.06 23.03 -22.14
CA GLY A 19 -12.73 24.43 -22.42
C GLY A 19 -12.57 25.30 -21.15
N PRO A 20 -12.08 26.55 -21.29
CA PRO A 20 -11.59 27.37 -20.18
C PRO A 20 -12.69 28.16 -19.44
N PRO A 21 -12.39 28.74 -18.24
CA PRO A 21 -13.39 29.25 -17.31
C PRO A 21 -13.76 30.73 -17.55
N CYS A 22 -15.01 31.08 -17.28
CA CYS A 22 -15.50 32.46 -17.27
C CYS A 22 -15.18 33.17 -15.94
N HIS A 23 -14.54 34.33 -16.05
CA HIS A 23 -14.41 35.35 -15.01
C HIS A 23 -15.75 36.03 -14.72
N LEU A 24 -16.05 36.32 -13.45
CA LEU A 24 -16.95 37.40 -13.06
C LEU A 24 -16.49 38.01 -11.73
N GLN A 25 -16.51 39.34 -11.73
CA GLN A 25 -15.85 40.26 -10.83
C GLN A 25 -16.56 40.38 -9.46
N SER A 26 -15.74 40.64 -8.44
CA SER A 26 -16.11 41.14 -7.12
C SER A 26 -16.49 42.63 -7.12
N PRO A 27 -17.35 43.06 -6.18
CA PRO A 27 -17.06 44.30 -5.47
C PRO A 27 -17.12 44.15 -3.94
N ASN A 28 -16.18 44.83 -3.28
CA ASN A 28 -16.11 45.05 -1.84
C ASN A 28 -17.29 45.90 -1.36
N LEU A 29 -17.85 45.61 -0.17
CA LEU A 29 -18.14 46.64 0.84
C LEU A 29 -18.42 46.03 2.25
N ALA A 30 -17.61 46.51 3.19
CA ALA A 30 -17.84 46.81 4.62
C ALA A 30 -18.84 46.04 5.52
N SER A 31 -18.34 45.77 6.72
CA SER A 31 -18.87 45.16 7.94
C SER A 31 -19.92 45.97 8.74
N ALA A 32 -20.93 45.29 9.30
CA ALA A 32 -21.62 45.60 10.58
C ALA A 32 -22.54 44.42 11.02
N PRO A 33 -22.91 44.26 12.32
CA PRO A 33 -23.09 42.96 13.01
C PRO A 33 -24.54 42.40 12.99
N PRO A 34 -24.77 41.12 13.41
CA PRO A 34 -26.06 40.45 13.21
C PRO A 34 -27.04 40.71 14.35
N THR A 35 -28.23 41.21 14.02
CA THR A 35 -29.40 41.22 14.89
C THR A 35 -30.26 39.98 14.64
N PHE A 36 -30.54 39.25 15.72
CA PHE A 36 -31.45 38.11 15.77
C PHE A 36 -32.88 38.53 15.42
N ILE A 37 -33.46 37.97 14.37
CA ILE A 37 -34.91 38.03 14.10
C ILE A 37 -35.47 36.61 14.06
N ARG A 38 -36.26 36.28 15.08
CA ARG A 38 -37.17 35.12 15.13
C ARG A 38 -38.24 35.29 14.05
N SER A 39 -38.29 34.39 13.08
CA SER A 39 -39.45 34.23 12.20
C SER A 39 -40.13 32.90 12.48
N SER A 40 -41.44 32.97 12.75
CA SER A 40 -42.30 31.85 13.12
C SER A 40 -43.03 31.37 11.86
N CYS A 41 -42.59 30.26 11.25
CA CYS A 41 -43.31 29.65 10.13
C CYS A 41 -44.37 28.66 10.64
N LYS A 42 -45.64 29.04 10.48
CA LYS A 42 -46.80 28.15 10.64
C LYS A 42 -46.96 27.28 9.39
N PHE A 43 -46.85 25.96 9.54
CA PHE A 43 -47.16 24.99 8.50
C PHE A 43 -48.67 24.66 8.50
N LEU A 44 -49.33 24.81 7.35
CA LEU A 44 -50.68 24.31 7.06
C LEU A 44 -50.58 23.05 6.17
N PRO A 45 -51.32 21.96 6.44
CA PRO A 45 -51.26 20.76 5.61
C PRO A 45 -52.32 20.81 4.50
N HIS A 46 -51.88 20.76 3.24
CA HIS A 46 -52.76 20.46 2.11
C HIS A 46 -52.98 18.95 2.01
N LYS A 47 -54.25 18.52 2.08
CA LYS A 47 -54.70 17.16 1.79
C LYS A 47 -54.68 16.91 0.28
N LEU A 48 -53.99 15.87 -0.17
CA LEU A 48 -54.13 15.28 -1.50
C LEU A 48 -54.63 13.85 -1.37
N SER A 49 -55.74 13.58 -2.06
CA SER A 49 -56.46 12.31 -2.12
C SER A 49 -55.87 11.45 -3.25
N CYS A 50 -55.52 10.19 -2.98
CA CYS A 50 -55.09 9.22 -3.98
C CYS A 50 -56.13 8.09 -4.11
N SER A 51 -56.70 7.94 -5.31
CA SER A 51 -57.59 6.83 -5.68
C SER A 51 -56.82 5.53 -5.87
N GLY A 52 -57.26 4.45 -5.22
CA GLY A 52 -56.65 3.12 -5.31
C GLY A 52 -57.05 2.36 -6.57
N ALA A 53 -56.06 1.94 -7.37
CA ALA A 53 -56.21 0.89 -8.38
C ALA A 53 -55.42 -0.35 -7.95
N ARG A 54 -56.12 -1.44 -7.61
CA ARG A 54 -55.53 -2.75 -7.27
C ARG A 54 -54.97 -3.42 -8.53
N ARG A 55 -53.63 -3.43 -8.70
CA ARG A 55 -52.94 -4.39 -9.59
C ARG A 55 -52.54 -5.64 -8.79
N ARG A 56 -53.09 -6.80 -9.15
CA ARG A 56 -52.63 -8.11 -8.67
C ARG A 56 -51.19 -8.34 -9.15
N ARG A 57 -50.21 -8.41 -8.23
CA ARG A 57 -48.86 -8.93 -8.50
C ARG A 57 -48.90 -10.45 -8.40
N VAL A 58 -48.64 -11.13 -9.50
CA VAL A 58 -48.32 -12.57 -9.51
C VAL A 58 -46.85 -12.69 -9.12
N LEU A 59 -46.56 -13.35 -7.99
CA LEU A 59 -45.21 -13.71 -7.57
C LEU A 59 -44.84 -15.02 -8.27
N VAL A 60 -43.92 -14.96 -9.22
CA VAL A 60 -43.25 -16.14 -9.78
C VAL A 60 -41.99 -16.39 -8.96
N PRO A 61 -41.80 -17.56 -8.32
CA PRO A 61 -40.57 -17.86 -7.61
C PRO A 61 -39.47 -18.15 -8.63
N VAL A 62 -38.52 -17.22 -8.78
CA VAL A 62 -37.27 -17.48 -9.50
C VAL A 62 -36.38 -18.30 -8.57
N ARG A 63 -36.27 -19.60 -8.83
CA ARG A 63 -35.27 -20.47 -8.19
C ARG A 63 -33.89 -20.04 -8.68
N ALA A 64 -33.18 -19.24 -7.88
CA ALA A 64 -31.76 -19.02 -8.06
C ALA A 64 -31.02 -20.29 -7.64
N HIS A 65 -30.51 -21.06 -8.60
CA HIS A 65 -29.50 -22.06 -8.34
C HIS A 65 -28.21 -21.32 -7.97
N MET A 66 -27.94 -21.21 -6.67
CA MET A 66 -26.61 -20.82 -6.19
C MET A 66 -25.65 -21.93 -6.60
N ALA A 67 -24.84 -21.66 -7.62
CA ALA A 67 -23.67 -22.48 -7.91
C ALA A 67 -22.75 -22.40 -6.69
N ALA A 68 -22.62 -23.51 -5.96
CA ALA A 68 -21.60 -23.64 -4.93
C ALA A 68 -20.24 -23.52 -5.63
N THR A 69 -19.62 -22.35 -5.54
CA THR A 69 -18.19 -22.22 -5.80
C THR A 69 -17.49 -23.05 -4.75
N GLU A 70 -16.92 -24.17 -5.17
CA GLU A 70 -15.93 -24.92 -4.40
C GLU A 70 -14.78 -23.98 -4.06
N GLU A 71 -14.77 -23.46 -2.83
CA GLU A 71 -13.61 -22.79 -2.28
C GLU A 71 -12.55 -23.86 -2.03
N LYS A 72 -11.67 -24.06 -3.01
CA LYS A 72 -10.42 -24.79 -2.80
C LYS A 72 -9.68 -24.11 -1.66
N SER A 73 -9.53 -24.82 -0.54
CA SER A 73 -8.76 -24.39 0.62
C SER A 73 -7.39 -23.90 0.15
N ILE A 74 -7.19 -22.60 0.24
CA ILE A 74 -5.91 -21.96 -0.02
C ILE A 74 -4.94 -22.52 1.03
N SER A 75 -3.89 -23.21 0.60
CA SER A 75 -2.84 -23.68 1.52
C SER A 75 -2.29 -22.48 2.30
N GLU A 76 -2.37 -22.53 3.63
CA GLU A 76 -2.04 -21.41 4.54
C GLU A 76 -0.57 -20.94 4.43
N ASP A 77 0.29 -21.74 3.80
CA ASP A 77 1.72 -21.47 3.66
C ASP A 77 2.14 -20.92 2.29
N ARG A 78 1.22 -20.53 1.41
CA ARG A 78 1.64 -19.90 0.14
C ARG A 78 2.05 -18.44 0.34
N MET A 79 3.07 -17.99 -0.39
CA MET A 79 3.40 -16.57 -0.48
C MET A 79 2.26 -15.80 -1.12
N LEU A 80 1.94 -14.61 -0.60
CA LEU A 80 0.91 -13.72 -1.16
C LEU A 80 1.54 -12.41 -1.64
N VAL A 81 1.06 -11.94 -2.80
CA VAL A 81 1.43 -10.63 -3.35
C VAL A 81 0.20 -9.73 -3.37
N PHE A 82 0.31 -8.58 -2.73
CA PHE A 82 -0.74 -7.58 -2.62
C PHE A 82 -0.39 -6.36 -3.46
N VAL A 83 -1.29 -6.00 -4.37
CA VAL A 83 -1.27 -4.73 -5.10
C VAL A 83 -2.52 -3.97 -4.69
N PRO A 84 -2.46 -3.11 -3.65
CA PRO A 84 -3.65 -2.47 -3.14
C PRO A 84 -4.30 -1.56 -4.20
N PRO A 85 -5.61 -1.69 -4.47
CA PRO A 85 -6.27 -0.99 -5.57
C PRO A 85 -6.62 0.48 -5.21
N HIS A 86 -5.64 1.23 -4.71
CA HIS A 86 -5.83 2.60 -4.23
C HIS A 86 -5.43 3.64 -5.29
N PRO A 87 -6.26 4.66 -5.61
CA PRO A 87 -5.92 5.68 -6.60
C PRO A 87 -4.63 6.45 -6.29
N LEU A 88 -4.36 6.77 -5.02
CA LEU A 88 -3.11 7.44 -4.63
C LEU A 88 -1.87 6.56 -4.83
N ILE A 89 -1.97 5.24 -4.66
CA ILE A 89 -0.84 4.33 -4.94
C ILE A 89 -0.54 4.38 -6.45
N LYS A 90 -1.57 4.30 -7.29
CA LYS A 90 -1.41 4.42 -8.75
C LYS A 90 -0.82 5.77 -9.15
N HIS A 91 -1.28 6.86 -8.52
CA HIS A 91 -0.75 8.21 -8.75
C HIS A 91 0.75 8.29 -8.47
N TRP A 92 1.19 7.83 -7.28
CA TRP A 92 2.61 7.88 -6.93
C TRP A 92 3.45 6.97 -7.82
N VAL A 93 2.97 5.78 -8.18
CA VAL A 93 3.62 4.93 -9.19
C VAL A 93 3.78 5.68 -10.51
N SER A 94 2.76 6.42 -10.99
CA SER A 94 2.88 7.22 -12.21
C SER A 94 3.93 8.33 -12.11
N VAL A 95 4.03 9.01 -10.95
CA VAL A 95 5.07 10.02 -10.71
C VAL A 95 6.47 9.39 -10.76
N LEU A 96 6.64 8.20 -10.15
CA LEU A 96 7.89 7.46 -10.19
C LEU A 96 8.25 6.98 -11.61
N ARG A 97 7.28 6.64 -12.45
CA ARG A 97 7.56 6.23 -13.83
C ARG A 97 7.99 7.36 -14.75
N ASN A 98 7.47 8.56 -14.52
CA ASN A 98 7.74 9.69 -15.39
C ASN A 98 9.23 10.05 -15.33
N GLU A 99 9.93 9.89 -16.45
CA GLU A 99 11.36 10.21 -16.61
C GLU A 99 11.65 11.68 -16.28
N GLN A 100 10.70 12.58 -16.57
CA GLN A 100 10.84 14.01 -16.33
C GLN A 100 10.66 14.42 -14.87
N THR A 101 10.30 13.50 -13.97
CA THR A 101 10.13 13.81 -12.54
C THR A 101 11.50 14.16 -11.92
N PRO A 102 11.68 15.39 -11.40
CA PRO A 102 12.93 15.80 -10.76
C PRO A 102 13.24 15.00 -9.49
N CYS A 103 14.51 14.83 -9.17
CA CYS A 103 14.99 14.04 -8.02
C CYS A 103 14.26 14.35 -6.69
N PRO A 104 14.08 15.62 -6.25
CA PRO A 104 13.35 15.90 -5.01
C PRO A 104 11.89 15.42 -5.04
N ILE A 105 11.22 15.54 -6.19
CA ILE A 105 9.82 15.09 -6.35
C ILE A 105 9.77 13.56 -6.39
N PHE A 106 10.73 12.91 -7.06
CA PHE A 106 10.83 11.45 -7.10
C PHE A 106 11.03 10.88 -5.70
N LYS A 107 11.97 11.44 -4.92
CA LYS A 107 12.21 11.01 -3.54
C LYS A 107 10.96 11.16 -2.66
N ASN A 108 10.26 12.29 -2.75
CA ASN A 108 9.03 12.51 -1.99
C ASN A 108 7.89 11.56 -2.43
N ALA A 109 7.75 11.30 -3.73
CA ALA A 109 6.79 10.34 -4.25
C ALA A 109 7.10 8.91 -3.76
N MET A 110 8.37 8.53 -3.69
CA MET A 110 8.81 7.26 -3.13
C MET A 110 8.43 7.15 -1.64
N ALA A 111 8.67 8.20 -0.86
CA ALA A 111 8.31 8.26 0.56
C ALA A 111 6.80 8.13 0.79
N GLU A 112 5.98 8.84 0.02
CA GLU A 112 4.52 8.75 0.11
C GLU A 112 4.00 7.37 -0.31
N LEU A 113 4.55 6.78 -1.37
CA LEU A 113 4.19 5.43 -1.78
C LEU A 113 4.50 4.41 -0.67
N GLY A 114 5.68 4.51 -0.07
CA GLY A 114 6.09 3.63 1.03
C GLY A 114 5.20 3.76 2.25
N ARG A 115 4.84 5.00 2.63
CA ARG A 115 3.89 5.28 3.71
C ARG A 115 2.56 4.58 3.48
N LEU A 116 1.99 4.70 2.28
CA LEU A 116 0.71 4.07 1.94
C LEU A 116 0.79 2.54 1.91
N LEU A 117 1.87 1.98 1.34
CA LEU A 117 2.05 0.53 1.28
C LEU A 117 2.26 -0.09 2.68
N MET A 118 3.04 0.56 3.54
CA MET A 118 3.22 0.11 4.92
C MET A 118 1.93 0.23 5.74
N TYR A 119 1.12 1.26 5.52
CA TYR A 119 -0.21 1.38 6.12
C TYR A 119 -1.15 0.26 5.68
N GLU A 120 -1.19 -0.06 4.37
CA GLU A 120 -1.98 -1.21 3.88
C GLU A 120 -1.42 -2.54 4.40
N ALA A 121 -0.10 -2.64 4.56
CA ALA A 121 0.55 -3.83 5.07
C ALA A 121 0.37 -4.02 6.58
N SER A 122 0.12 -2.97 7.36
CA SER A 122 -0.10 -3.06 8.80
C SER A 122 -1.55 -3.37 9.19
N ARG A 123 -2.51 -3.15 8.28
CA ARG A 123 -3.97 -3.22 8.49
C ARG A 123 -4.44 -4.31 9.46
N ASP A 124 -4.09 -5.56 9.21
CA ASP A 124 -4.50 -6.73 10.01
C ASP A 124 -3.28 -7.53 10.51
N TRP A 125 -2.17 -6.85 10.74
CA TRP A 125 -0.88 -7.51 11.00
C TRP A 125 -0.10 -6.94 12.17
N LEU A 126 -0.57 -5.92 12.88
CA LEU A 126 0.11 -5.44 14.07
C LEU A 126 -0.42 -6.15 15.32
N PRO A 127 0.43 -6.46 16.32
CA PRO A 127 -0.01 -7.14 17.52
C PRO A 127 -0.75 -6.12 18.36
N THR A 128 -1.84 -6.54 18.97
CA THR A 128 -2.62 -5.68 19.84
C THR A 128 -2.78 -6.26 21.22
N VAL A 129 -2.90 -5.36 22.21
CA VAL A 129 -3.21 -5.69 23.59
C VAL A 129 -4.37 -4.81 24.05
N THR A 130 -5.35 -5.43 24.70
CA THR A 130 -6.49 -4.73 25.29
C THR A 130 -6.16 -4.25 26.69
N GLY A 131 -6.65 -3.07 27.05
CA GLY A 131 -6.53 -2.53 28.40
C GLY A 131 -7.67 -1.59 28.75
N GLU A 132 -7.61 -1.03 29.94
CA GLU A 132 -8.54 0.01 30.40
C GLU A 132 -7.78 1.31 30.65
N ILE A 133 -8.35 2.43 30.23
CA ILE A 133 -7.83 3.77 30.53
C ILE A 133 -8.90 4.65 31.12
N GLN A 134 -8.50 5.59 31.97
CA GLN A 134 -9.36 6.67 32.42
C GLN A 134 -9.41 7.75 31.33
N THR A 135 -10.57 7.93 30.69
CA THR A 135 -10.83 9.09 29.83
C THR A 135 -11.25 10.29 30.70
N PRO A 136 -11.34 11.51 30.14
CA PRO A 136 -11.91 12.64 30.86
C PRO A 136 -13.35 12.42 31.38
N MET A 137 -14.08 11.43 30.87
CA MET A 137 -15.48 11.18 31.20
C MET A 137 -15.72 9.90 32.02
N ALA A 138 -14.97 8.83 31.78
CA ALA A 138 -15.12 7.51 32.42
C ALA A 138 -13.96 6.55 32.04
N ILE A 139 -13.94 5.37 32.67
CA ILE A 139 -13.10 4.26 32.22
C ILE A 139 -13.58 3.80 30.83
N ALA A 140 -12.64 3.60 29.91
CA ALA A 140 -12.90 3.03 28.59
C ALA A 140 -11.97 1.84 28.33
N THR A 141 -12.53 0.79 27.74
CA THR A 141 -11.76 -0.31 27.15
C THR A 141 -11.12 0.17 25.85
N VAL A 142 -9.82 -0.05 25.70
CA VAL A 142 -9.03 0.39 24.54
C VAL A 142 -8.11 -0.71 24.05
N GLU A 143 -7.63 -0.55 22.83
CA GLU A 143 -6.67 -1.45 22.19
C GLU A 143 -5.43 -0.66 21.78
N PHE A 144 -4.26 -1.19 22.14
CA PHE A 144 -2.96 -0.61 21.81
C PHE A 144 -2.15 -1.58 20.96
N ILE A 145 -1.21 -1.07 20.18
CA ILE A 145 -0.17 -1.92 19.59
C ILE A 145 0.70 -2.47 20.72
N ASP A 146 0.92 -3.78 20.77
CA ASP A 146 1.68 -4.42 21.84
C ASP A 146 3.17 -4.04 21.76
N PRO A 147 3.71 -3.27 22.73
CA PRO A 147 5.11 -2.86 22.69
C PRO A 147 6.10 -4.01 22.94
N ARG A 148 5.63 -5.18 23.40
CA ARG A 148 6.45 -6.37 23.66
C ARG A 148 6.82 -7.12 22.39
N GLU A 149 6.04 -6.95 21.32
CA GLU A 149 6.28 -7.51 19.99
C GLU A 149 6.67 -6.37 19.02
N PRO A 150 7.95 -5.96 19.01
CA PRO A 150 8.37 -4.73 18.34
C PRO A 150 8.28 -4.84 16.82
N VAL A 151 7.93 -3.73 16.19
CA VAL A 151 7.94 -3.59 14.73
C VAL A 151 9.26 -2.95 14.30
N ALA A 152 9.98 -3.60 13.39
CA ALA A 152 11.23 -3.11 12.83
C ALA A 152 11.07 -2.79 11.34
N VAL A 153 11.83 -1.81 10.87
CA VAL A 153 11.92 -1.45 9.45
C VAL A 153 13.37 -1.64 9.01
N VAL A 154 13.56 -2.39 7.93
CA VAL A 154 14.87 -2.73 7.36
C VAL A 154 14.91 -2.24 5.91
N PRO A 155 15.27 -0.97 5.67
CA PRO A 155 15.57 -0.50 4.33
C PRO A 155 16.85 -1.16 3.79
N ILE A 156 16.76 -1.67 2.56
CA ILE A 156 17.93 -2.10 1.80
C ILE A 156 18.55 -0.87 1.12
N LEU A 157 19.79 -0.58 1.47
CA LEU A 157 20.49 0.62 1.00
C LEU A 157 20.91 0.49 -0.47
N ARG A 158 20.84 1.54 -1.28
CA ARG A 158 20.47 2.93 -0.89
C ARG A 158 18.98 3.23 -1.05
N ALA A 159 18.36 2.72 -2.12
CA ALA A 159 17.02 3.14 -2.55
C ALA A 159 15.91 2.85 -1.51
N GLY A 160 16.07 1.82 -0.68
CA GLY A 160 15.13 1.51 0.41
C GLY A 160 14.94 2.63 1.42
N LEU A 161 15.91 3.52 1.60
CA LEU A 161 15.77 4.70 2.48
C LEU A 161 14.66 5.63 1.99
N ALA A 162 14.61 5.92 0.69
CA ALA A 162 13.61 6.81 0.13
C ALA A 162 12.18 6.25 0.29
N LEU A 163 12.03 4.92 0.22
CA LEU A 163 10.73 4.25 0.43
C LEU A 163 10.37 4.11 1.92
N ALA A 164 11.34 4.04 2.81
CA ALA A 164 11.12 3.93 4.25
C ALA A 164 10.99 5.28 4.98
N GLU A 165 11.27 6.40 4.30
CA GLU A 165 11.38 7.75 4.88
C GLU A 165 10.23 8.10 5.85
N HIS A 166 8.98 7.81 5.46
CA HIS A 166 7.79 8.15 6.25
C HIS A 166 7.28 7.00 7.14
N ALA A 167 8.06 5.94 7.38
CA ALA A 167 7.62 4.80 8.18
C ALA A 167 7.22 5.18 9.61
N SER A 168 7.99 6.06 10.26
CA SER A 168 7.73 6.51 11.64
C SER A 168 6.45 7.35 11.78
N SER A 169 5.92 7.91 10.68
CA SER A 169 4.68 8.68 10.69
C SER A 169 3.42 7.83 10.89
N ILE A 170 3.52 6.52 10.65
CA ILE A 170 2.38 5.59 10.70
C ILE A 170 2.58 4.41 11.68
N LEU A 171 3.80 4.13 12.10
CA LEU A 171 4.13 3.01 12.99
C LEU A 171 4.56 3.54 14.37
N PRO A 172 3.84 3.20 15.46
CA PRO A 172 3.97 3.88 16.75
C PRO A 172 5.26 3.60 17.55
N ALA A 173 6.12 2.66 17.15
CA ALA A 173 7.36 2.34 17.85
C ALA A 173 8.34 1.53 16.97
N THR A 174 9.04 2.17 16.04
CA THR A 174 9.93 1.45 15.10
C THR A 174 11.40 1.51 15.48
N LYS A 175 12.07 0.36 15.45
CA LYS A 175 13.52 0.31 15.29
C LYS A 175 13.85 0.23 13.80
N THR A 176 14.70 1.14 13.32
CA THR A 176 15.21 1.09 11.94
C THR A 176 16.59 0.47 11.94
N TYR A 177 16.75 -0.64 11.22
CA TYR A 177 18.05 -1.27 10.99
C TYR A 177 18.47 -1.10 9.54
N HIS A 178 19.76 -0.89 9.31
CA HIS A 178 20.25 -0.60 7.97
C HIS A 178 21.00 -1.81 7.41
N LEU A 179 20.63 -2.22 6.20
CA LEU A 179 21.27 -3.31 5.49
C LEU A 179 21.73 -2.81 4.11
N GLY A 180 23.04 -2.83 3.88
CA GLY A 180 23.65 -2.46 2.62
C GLY A 180 24.02 -3.70 1.83
N ILE A 181 23.37 -3.88 0.68
CA ILE A 181 23.65 -4.96 -0.26
C ILE A 181 23.92 -4.32 -1.61
N SER A 182 25.08 -4.61 -2.20
CA SER A 182 25.41 -4.26 -3.58
C SER A 182 25.16 -5.48 -4.47
N ARG A 183 24.83 -5.22 -5.72
CA ARG A 183 24.76 -6.24 -6.76
C ARG A 183 26.01 -6.10 -7.63
N ASP A 184 26.72 -7.19 -7.83
CA ASP A 184 27.75 -7.25 -8.86
C ASP A 184 27.08 -7.15 -10.25
N GLU A 185 27.54 -6.22 -11.10
CA GLU A 185 26.85 -5.92 -12.36
C GLU A 185 27.00 -7.03 -13.41
N GLU A 186 28.06 -7.84 -13.32
CA GLU A 186 28.34 -8.92 -14.28
C GLU A 186 27.66 -10.23 -13.86
N THR A 187 27.80 -10.60 -12.58
CA THR A 187 27.31 -11.88 -12.04
C THR A 187 25.89 -11.78 -11.47
N LEU A 188 25.39 -10.56 -11.22
CA LEU A 188 24.12 -10.28 -10.57
C LEU A 188 24.00 -10.85 -9.13
N LEU A 189 25.12 -11.24 -8.52
CA LEU A 189 25.17 -11.79 -7.17
C LEU A 189 25.19 -10.68 -6.10
N PRO A 190 24.43 -10.84 -5.00
CA PRO A 190 24.40 -9.87 -3.92
C PRO A 190 25.62 -10.00 -3.00
N THR A 191 26.25 -8.87 -2.64
CA THR A 191 27.30 -8.78 -1.62
C THR A 191 26.88 -7.82 -0.51
N VAL A 192 26.98 -8.24 0.74
CA VAL A 192 26.64 -7.41 1.90
C VAL A 192 27.83 -6.52 2.27
N TYR A 193 27.67 -5.21 2.14
CA TYR A 193 28.72 -4.23 2.51
C TYR A 193 28.43 -3.52 3.83
N LEU A 194 27.19 -3.55 4.32
CA LEU A 194 26.81 -3.02 5.63
C LEU A 194 25.77 -3.93 6.27
N ASN A 195 26.01 -4.39 7.49
CA ASN A 195 25.03 -5.13 8.27
C ASN A 195 24.92 -4.54 9.68
N LYS A 196 23.81 -3.84 9.95
CA LYS A 196 23.48 -3.29 11.28
C LYS A 196 22.25 -3.97 11.89
N LEU A 197 21.93 -5.18 11.44
CA LEU A 197 20.93 -6.02 12.09
C LEU A 197 21.46 -6.48 13.46
N PRO A 198 20.59 -6.68 14.47
CA PRO A 198 21.02 -7.29 15.72
C PRO A 198 21.46 -8.74 15.48
N GLU A 199 22.20 -9.31 16.43
CA GLU A 199 22.56 -10.74 16.38
C GLU A 199 21.32 -11.64 16.44
N LYS A 200 20.29 -11.21 17.20
CA LYS A 200 19.00 -11.88 17.30
C LYS A 200 17.89 -10.85 17.48
N PHE A 201 16.76 -11.08 16.83
CA PHE A 201 15.55 -10.28 17.08
C PHE A 201 14.82 -10.76 18.33
N LEU A 202 14.09 -9.85 18.99
CA LEU A 202 13.21 -10.22 20.09
C LEU A 202 12.13 -11.18 19.58
N GLU A 203 11.73 -12.14 20.40
CA GLU A 203 10.60 -13.01 20.06
C GLU A 203 9.34 -12.20 19.74
N GLY A 204 8.55 -12.65 18.76
CA GLY A 204 7.38 -11.92 18.29
C GLY A 204 7.65 -10.70 17.41
N SER A 205 8.92 -10.29 17.21
CA SER A 205 9.26 -9.14 16.35
C SER A 205 8.67 -9.26 14.95
N ARG A 206 8.17 -8.14 14.41
CA ARG A 206 7.63 -8.02 13.06
C ARG A 206 8.53 -7.12 12.21
N VAL A 207 8.86 -7.52 11.00
CA VAL A 207 9.86 -6.84 10.17
C VAL A 207 9.28 -6.42 8.82
N PHE A 208 9.30 -5.12 8.54
CA PHE A 208 9.16 -4.59 7.20
C PHE A 208 10.51 -4.57 6.51
N VAL A 209 10.64 -5.31 5.40
CA VAL A 209 11.84 -5.28 4.54
C VAL A 209 11.54 -4.41 3.33
N VAL A 210 12.29 -3.33 3.17
CA VAL A 210 11.92 -2.24 2.26
C VAL A 210 12.94 -2.16 1.12
N ASP A 211 12.49 -2.47 -0.09
CA ASP A 211 13.30 -2.42 -1.31
C ASP A 211 12.42 -1.94 -2.49
N PRO A 212 12.70 -0.77 -3.10
CA PRO A 212 11.84 -0.20 -4.13
C PRO A 212 11.66 -1.05 -5.37
N MET A 213 12.60 -1.94 -5.70
CA MET A 213 12.60 -2.68 -6.96
C MET A 213 12.87 -4.17 -6.76
N LEU A 214 11.81 -4.99 -6.84
CA LEU A 214 11.96 -6.45 -6.86
C LEU A 214 12.13 -6.95 -8.31
N ALA A 215 13.36 -6.84 -8.83
CA ALA A 215 13.69 -7.22 -10.21
C ALA A 215 13.98 -8.72 -10.37
N THR A 216 15.24 -9.13 -10.18
CA THR A 216 15.69 -10.54 -10.25
C THR A 216 15.53 -11.28 -8.92
N GLY A 217 15.27 -10.55 -7.83
CA GLY A 217 15.05 -11.09 -6.50
C GLY A 217 16.31 -11.45 -5.70
N GLY A 218 17.52 -11.30 -6.25
CA GLY A 218 18.76 -11.68 -5.55
C GLY A 218 18.99 -10.91 -4.24
N THR A 219 18.88 -9.58 -4.31
CA THR A 219 19.06 -8.68 -3.16
C THR A 219 18.07 -8.98 -2.03
N ILE A 220 16.78 -9.05 -2.34
CA ILE A 220 15.73 -9.30 -1.34
C ILE A 220 15.84 -10.71 -0.75
N LEU A 221 16.21 -11.73 -1.55
CA LEU A 221 16.44 -13.09 -1.07
C LEU A 221 17.56 -13.12 -0.02
N ALA A 222 18.69 -12.47 -0.31
CA ALA A 222 19.81 -12.37 0.63
C ALA A 222 19.41 -11.66 1.93
N ALA A 223 18.66 -10.55 1.83
CA ALA A 223 18.17 -9.82 3.00
C ALA A 223 17.25 -10.67 3.89
N LEU A 224 16.29 -11.39 3.28
CA LEU A 224 15.36 -12.24 4.01
C LEU A 224 16.05 -13.44 4.66
N ASN A 225 17.07 -14.03 4.01
CA ASN A 225 17.88 -15.09 4.61
C ASN A 225 18.61 -14.60 5.86
N LEU A 226 19.23 -13.41 5.82
CA LEU A 226 19.88 -12.81 6.99
C LEU A 226 18.92 -12.59 8.15
N LEU A 227 17.66 -12.22 7.89
CA LEU A 227 16.64 -12.07 8.93
C LEU A 227 16.22 -13.42 9.51
N LYS A 228 16.08 -14.45 8.66
CA LYS A 228 15.76 -15.80 9.08
C LYS A 228 16.84 -16.41 9.97
N GLU A 229 18.11 -16.22 9.63
CA GLU A 229 19.26 -16.60 10.48
C GLU A 229 19.21 -15.95 11.87
N ARG A 230 18.56 -14.78 11.99
CA ARG A 230 18.42 -14.02 13.25
C ARG A 230 17.11 -14.32 13.99
N GLY A 231 16.41 -15.38 13.59
CA GLY A 231 15.23 -15.91 14.27
C GLY A 231 13.89 -15.34 13.82
N ILE A 232 13.84 -14.57 12.73
CA ILE A 232 12.57 -14.08 12.18
C ILE A 232 11.96 -15.11 11.24
N GLN A 233 10.68 -15.44 11.45
CA GLN A 233 9.94 -16.37 10.60
C GLN A 233 9.35 -15.67 9.37
N ASN A 234 9.06 -16.43 8.30
CA ASN A 234 8.50 -15.89 7.05
C ASN A 234 7.22 -15.06 7.27
N LYS A 235 6.31 -15.53 8.13
CA LYS A 235 5.03 -14.86 8.47
C LYS A 235 5.20 -13.57 9.29
N GLN A 236 6.38 -13.39 9.89
CA GLN A 236 6.77 -12.18 10.63
C GLN A 236 7.48 -11.16 9.74
N MET A 237 7.62 -11.44 8.44
CA MET A 237 8.19 -10.51 7.47
C MET A 237 7.12 -10.02 6.50
N LYS A 238 7.18 -8.74 6.16
CA LYS A 238 6.47 -8.17 5.01
C LYS A 238 7.45 -7.39 4.14
N VAL A 239 7.46 -7.70 2.84
CA VAL A 239 8.27 -6.97 1.88
C VAL A 239 7.47 -5.81 1.32
N ILE A 240 8.06 -4.61 1.30
CA ILE A 240 7.47 -3.39 0.75
C ILE A 240 8.29 -2.94 -0.45
N SER A 241 7.63 -2.75 -1.60
CA SER A 241 8.28 -2.36 -2.84
C SER A 241 7.46 -1.41 -3.70
N ALA A 242 8.11 -0.53 -4.45
CA ALA A 242 7.38 0.33 -5.39
C ALA A 242 6.91 -0.46 -6.62
N VAL A 243 7.78 -1.34 -7.13
CA VAL A 243 7.54 -2.17 -8.32
C VAL A 243 8.17 -3.55 -8.16
N ALA A 244 7.43 -4.59 -8.57
CA ALA A 244 7.92 -5.96 -8.61
C ALA A 244 7.78 -6.57 -10.01
N ALA A 245 8.62 -7.56 -10.32
CA ALA A 245 8.54 -8.35 -11.55
C ALA A 245 8.43 -9.86 -11.25
N PRO A 246 7.87 -10.67 -12.17
CA PRO A 246 7.70 -12.11 -11.98
C PRO A 246 8.95 -12.87 -11.55
N PRO A 247 10.17 -12.61 -12.07
CA PRO A 247 11.36 -13.36 -11.68
C PRO A 247 11.68 -13.26 -10.17
N ALA A 248 11.56 -12.07 -9.57
CA ALA A 248 11.74 -11.91 -8.13
C ALA A 248 10.63 -12.61 -7.34
N LEU A 249 9.37 -12.47 -7.78
CA LEU A 249 8.21 -13.04 -7.06
C LEU A 249 8.24 -14.57 -7.07
N GLN A 250 8.64 -15.20 -8.18
CA GLN A 250 8.81 -16.66 -8.26
C GLN A 250 9.89 -17.14 -7.29
N LYS A 251 11.07 -16.52 -7.35
CA LYS A 251 12.19 -16.83 -6.44
C LYS A 251 11.80 -16.68 -4.97
N LEU A 252 11.07 -15.62 -4.61
CA LEU A 252 10.57 -15.44 -3.25
C LEU A 252 9.53 -16.50 -2.88
N SER A 253 8.63 -16.86 -3.79
CA SER A 253 7.60 -17.87 -3.54
C SER A 253 8.17 -19.25 -3.24
N GLU A 254 9.28 -19.61 -3.88
CA GLU A 254 9.97 -20.90 -3.69
C GLU A 254 10.70 -20.97 -2.34
N ASN A 255 11.28 -19.86 -1.90
CA ASN A 255 12.17 -19.83 -0.74
C ASN A 255 11.46 -19.38 0.56
N PHE A 256 10.38 -18.61 0.45
CA PHE A 256 9.70 -17.98 1.58
C PHE A 256 8.18 -18.23 1.57
N PRO A 257 7.73 -19.49 1.77
CA PRO A 257 6.32 -19.79 1.99
C PRO A 257 5.75 -18.97 3.15
N GLY A 258 4.53 -18.46 3.00
CA GLY A 258 3.83 -17.62 3.98
C GLY A 258 4.28 -16.16 4.05
N LEU A 259 5.27 -15.75 3.24
CA LEU A 259 5.69 -14.35 3.13
C LEU A 259 4.61 -13.50 2.43
N HIS A 260 4.43 -12.26 2.87
CA HIS A 260 3.59 -11.30 2.17
C HIS A 260 4.44 -10.20 1.52
N VAL A 261 4.20 -9.95 0.23
CA VAL A 261 4.81 -8.86 -0.53
C VAL A 261 3.73 -7.81 -0.84
N TYR A 262 3.99 -6.55 -0.50
CA TYR A 262 3.14 -5.42 -0.85
C TYR A 262 3.87 -4.55 -1.86
N THR A 263 3.24 -4.34 -3.01
CA THR A 263 3.84 -3.53 -4.07
C THR A 263 2.85 -2.57 -4.73
N GLY A 264 3.35 -1.44 -5.22
CA GLY A 264 2.53 -0.47 -5.94
C GLY A 264 2.05 -1.00 -7.29
N THR A 265 2.84 -1.85 -7.95
CA THR A 265 2.54 -2.42 -9.26
C THR A 265 3.39 -3.67 -9.54
N ILE A 266 2.89 -4.54 -10.41
CA ILE A 266 3.67 -5.65 -10.96
C ILE A 266 3.86 -5.39 -12.45
N ASP A 267 5.11 -5.39 -12.88
CA ASP A 267 5.50 -5.17 -14.26
C ASP A 267 5.80 -6.50 -14.97
N PRO A 268 5.65 -6.56 -16.31
CA PRO A 268 5.66 -7.83 -17.03
C PRO A 268 7.00 -8.55 -16.98
N ASP A 269 8.12 -7.84 -17.04
CA ASP A 269 9.43 -8.47 -17.27
C ASP A 269 10.62 -7.68 -16.74
N VAL A 270 11.79 -8.32 -16.80
CA VAL A 270 13.11 -7.77 -16.50
C VAL A 270 13.99 -7.95 -17.75
N ASN A 271 14.69 -6.90 -18.18
CA ASN A 271 15.61 -7.00 -19.33
C ASN A 271 16.94 -7.71 -18.97
N ASP A 272 17.79 -7.93 -19.97
CA ASP A 272 19.08 -8.63 -19.81
C ASP A 272 20.05 -7.93 -18.82
N LYS A 273 19.85 -6.63 -18.56
CA LYS A 273 20.64 -5.86 -17.60
C LYS A 273 20.06 -5.91 -16.17
N GLY A 274 18.96 -6.64 -15.97
CA GLY A 274 18.32 -6.78 -14.67
C GLY A 274 17.44 -5.59 -14.27
N PHE A 275 17.00 -4.76 -15.23
CA PHE A 275 16.03 -3.67 -15.00
C PHE A 275 14.61 -4.12 -15.32
N ILE A 276 13.66 -3.72 -14.48
CA ILE A 276 12.23 -3.98 -14.67
C ILE A 276 11.71 -3.14 -15.84
N ILE A 277 10.84 -3.69 -16.68
CA ILE A 277 10.24 -3.02 -17.84
C ILE A 277 8.71 -3.03 -17.72
N PRO A 278 8.00 -1.88 -17.83
CA PRO A 278 8.55 -0.53 -18.08
C PRO A 278 9.32 0.07 -16.90
N GLY A 279 9.13 -0.42 -15.68
CA GLY A 279 9.90 -0.04 -14.50
C GLY A 279 9.89 1.46 -14.19
N LEU A 280 10.96 1.91 -13.53
CA LEU A 280 11.13 3.29 -13.08
C LEU A 280 12.60 3.79 -13.16
N GLY A 281 13.45 3.07 -13.92
CA GLY A 281 14.89 3.31 -13.99
C GLY A 281 15.62 2.88 -12.71
N ASP A 282 16.79 3.48 -12.43
CA ASP A 282 17.50 3.26 -11.17
C ASP A 282 16.85 4.08 -10.04
N ALA A 283 16.15 3.40 -9.13
CA ALA A 283 15.48 4.08 -8.02
C ALA A 283 16.44 4.79 -7.06
N GLY A 284 17.67 4.29 -6.92
CA GLY A 284 18.68 4.90 -6.04
C GLY A 284 19.15 6.23 -6.60
N ASP A 285 19.63 6.21 -7.84
CA ASP A 285 20.15 7.41 -8.51
C ASP A 285 19.06 8.47 -8.69
N ARG A 286 17.84 8.05 -9.03
CA ARG A 286 16.70 8.98 -9.12
C ARG A 286 16.24 9.56 -7.79
N SER A 287 16.49 8.87 -6.67
CA SER A 287 16.16 9.38 -5.33
C SER A 287 17.23 10.28 -4.73
N PHE A 288 18.49 10.13 -5.15
CA PHE A 288 19.64 10.80 -4.53
C PHE A 288 20.44 11.70 -5.48
N GLY A 289 20.11 11.73 -6.77
CA GLY A 289 20.76 12.58 -7.77
C GLY A 289 22.21 12.19 -8.04
N THR A 290 22.51 10.90 -8.07
CA THR A 290 23.85 10.35 -8.36
C THR A 290 23.95 9.80 -9.77
#